data_AF-A0A094ACN8-F1
#
_entry.id   AF-A0A094ACN8-F1
#
_cell.length_a   1.000
_cell.length_b   1.000
_cell.length_c   1.000
_cell.angle_alpha   90.00
_cell.angle_beta   90.00
_cell.angle_gamma   90.00
#
_symmetry.space_group_name_H-M   'P 1'
#
loop_
_entity.id
_entity.type
_entity.pdbx_description
1 polymer ?
#
loop_
_entity_poly.entity_id
_entity_poly.type
_entity_poly.pdbx_seq_one_letter_code
_entity_poly.pdbx_strand_id
1 'polypeptide(L)'
;MAPSIEQAIPESVAQTAEHIQEKLAAVNLGNTEEQKPAEKVEEAPAVQAPVAEVAAEESVKPAAVPASAYIKAPLKLSGAIDSWKSFEVTPVIGREYADVDLAAVLKAENSDELLRDLAITISQRGVVFFRAQDNLTDDLQKELIQRIGELSGKPETSKLHIHPIANAGREHGGKDDEISVISSAQAKKIYNHPKSKLFNQGKKQQNGKIGWHSDITFEPIPSDYSVLRLVELPSTGGDTLWASGYELYDRISAPYQKFLETLTATYAQPGFNEAAKNNGFKLFTEARGAPENV
;
A
#
# COMPACT_ATOMS: atom_id res chain seq x y z
N MET A 1 9.18 55.31 -4.60
CA MET A 1 7.82 54.98 -5.09
C MET A 1 7.79 53.49 -5.34
N ALA A 2 7.07 52.74 -4.49
CA ALA A 2 6.82 51.31 -4.63
C ALA A 2 5.30 51.12 -4.81
N PRO A 3 4.83 50.17 -5.63
CA PRO A 3 3.39 49.99 -5.84
C PRO A 3 2.77 49.18 -4.69
N SER A 4 1.56 49.59 -4.27
CA SER A 4 0.72 48.87 -3.31
C SER A 4 0.27 47.52 -3.86
N ILE A 5 0.42 46.47 -3.06
CA ILE A 5 -0.14 45.14 -3.32
C ILE A 5 -1.56 45.10 -2.72
N GLU A 6 -2.55 44.90 -3.58
CA GLU A 6 -3.94 44.68 -3.23
C GLU A 6 -4.08 43.26 -2.65
N GLN A 7 -4.52 43.13 -1.40
CA GLN A 7 -4.70 41.84 -0.73
C GLN A 7 -5.99 41.17 -1.21
N ALA A 8 -5.86 40.01 -1.86
CA ALA A 8 -6.99 39.12 -2.14
C ALA A 8 -7.51 38.51 -0.83
N ILE A 9 -8.79 38.74 -0.53
CA ILE A 9 -9.49 38.15 0.62
C ILE A 9 -9.83 36.69 0.27
N PRO A 10 -9.52 35.69 1.14
CA PRO A 10 -9.91 34.31 0.87
C PRO A 10 -11.42 34.13 1.06
N GLU A 11 -12.09 33.60 0.03
CA GLU A 11 -13.50 33.20 0.08
C GLU A 11 -13.71 32.11 1.14
N SER A 12 -14.81 32.25 1.89
CA SER A 12 -15.14 31.32 2.98
C SER A 12 -15.83 30.06 2.46
N VAL A 13 -15.69 28.95 3.20
CA VAL A 13 -16.31 27.64 2.89
C VAL A 13 -17.83 27.73 2.66
N ALA A 14 -18.51 28.72 3.26
CA ALA A 14 -19.93 28.96 3.07
C ALA A 14 -20.28 29.45 1.65
N GLN A 15 -19.44 30.31 1.06
CA GLN A 15 -19.64 30.85 -0.29
C GLN A 15 -19.46 29.76 -1.35
N THR A 16 -18.53 28.82 -1.13
CA THR A 16 -18.34 27.65 -1.99
C THR A 16 -19.55 26.70 -1.95
N ALA A 17 -20.19 26.54 -0.78
CA ALA A 17 -21.36 25.67 -0.63
C ALA A 17 -22.62 26.22 -1.32
N GLU A 18 -22.84 27.54 -1.25
CA GLU A 18 -23.96 28.21 -1.95
C GLU A 18 -23.80 28.12 -3.47
N HIS A 19 -22.59 28.29 -3.99
CA HIS A 19 -22.31 28.19 -5.42
C HIS A 19 -22.51 26.78 -5.99
N ILE A 20 -22.37 25.73 -5.16
CA ILE A 20 -22.67 24.34 -5.53
C ILE A 20 -24.18 24.09 -5.54
N GLN A 21 -24.92 24.64 -4.57
CA GLN A 21 -26.37 24.53 -4.49
C GLN A 21 -27.07 25.18 -5.70
N GLU A 22 -26.62 26.39 -6.12
CA GLU A 22 -27.18 27.07 -7.30
C GLU A 22 -26.94 26.27 -8.59
N LYS A 23 -25.76 25.64 -8.74
CA LYS A 23 -25.46 24.80 -9.90
C LYS A 23 -26.26 23.49 -9.92
N LEU A 24 -26.58 22.92 -8.76
CA LEU A 24 -27.43 21.74 -8.67
C LEU A 24 -28.91 22.06 -8.93
N ALA A 25 -29.39 23.23 -8.52
CA ALA A 25 -30.74 23.69 -8.82
C ALA A 25 -30.97 23.93 -10.32
N ALA A 26 -29.96 24.43 -11.04
CA ALA A 26 -30.02 24.66 -12.48
C ALA A 26 -30.07 23.37 -13.33
N VAL A 27 -29.63 22.22 -12.78
CA VAL A 27 -29.64 20.93 -13.48
C VAL A 27 -31.01 20.24 -13.40
N ASN A 28 -31.90 20.67 -12.51
CA ASN A 28 -33.15 19.93 -12.19
C ASN A 28 -34.43 20.48 -12.86
N LEU A 29 -34.31 21.35 -13.85
CA LEU A 29 -35.44 21.83 -14.65
C LEU A 29 -35.43 21.15 -16.03
N GLY A 30 -35.89 19.90 -16.10
CA GLY A 30 -35.96 19.22 -17.39
C GLY A 30 -36.38 17.76 -17.43
N ASN A 31 -37.14 17.22 -16.47
CA ASN A 31 -37.77 15.91 -16.64
C ASN A 31 -39.20 15.92 -16.09
N THR A 32 -40.17 16.07 -17.01
CA THR A 32 -41.58 15.78 -16.77
C THR A 32 -41.79 14.28 -16.63
N GLU A 33 -42.41 13.88 -15.52
CA GLU A 33 -42.76 12.51 -15.17
C GLU A 33 -43.82 11.93 -16.11
N GLU A 34 -43.55 10.75 -16.67
CA GLU A 34 -44.57 9.86 -17.25
C GLU A 34 -44.62 8.62 -16.35
N GLN A 35 -45.70 8.51 -15.56
CA GLN A 35 -45.90 7.42 -14.59
C GLN A 35 -46.23 6.10 -15.28
N LYS A 36 -45.40 5.08 -15.07
CA LYS A 36 -45.64 3.68 -15.49
C LYS A 36 -46.16 2.86 -14.30
N PRO A 37 -47.11 1.91 -14.46
CA PRO A 37 -47.76 1.24 -13.34
C PRO A 37 -46.84 0.25 -12.61
N ALA A 38 -47.07 0.10 -11.31
CA ALA A 38 -46.31 -0.78 -10.41
C ALA A 38 -46.38 -2.25 -10.83
N GLU A 39 -45.21 -2.86 -11.05
CA GLU A 39 -45.04 -4.29 -11.31
C GLU A 39 -44.85 -5.04 -9.99
N LYS A 40 -45.50 -6.20 -9.86
CA LYS A 40 -45.51 -7.04 -8.65
C LYS A 40 -44.09 -7.49 -8.30
N VAL A 41 -43.74 -7.36 -7.02
CA VAL A 41 -42.52 -7.95 -6.45
C VAL A 41 -42.72 -9.47 -6.39
N GLU A 42 -42.05 -10.19 -7.30
CA GLU A 42 -41.90 -11.64 -7.24
C GLU A 42 -40.67 -11.96 -6.38
N GLU A 43 -40.87 -12.84 -5.39
CA GLU A 43 -39.86 -13.25 -4.42
C GLU A 43 -38.70 -13.97 -5.14
N ALA A 44 -37.48 -13.47 -4.97
CA ALA A 44 -36.30 -14.01 -5.66
C ALA A 44 -36.05 -15.48 -5.22
N PRO A 45 -35.89 -16.43 -6.16
CA PRO A 45 -35.59 -17.81 -5.80
C PRO A 45 -34.19 -17.91 -5.19
N ALA A 46 -34.07 -18.72 -4.14
CA ALA A 46 -32.81 -19.01 -3.45
C ALA A 46 -31.72 -19.45 -4.45
N VAL A 47 -30.56 -18.80 -4.37
CA VAL A 47 -29.39 -19.13 -5.18
C VAL A 47 -28.89 -20.51 -4.77
N GLN A 48 -29.18 -21.53 -5.59
CA GLN A 48 -28.51 -22.82 -5.51
C GLN A 48 -27.05 -22.64 -5.94
N ALA A 49 -26.13 -23.09 -5.07
CA ALA A 49 -24.70 -23.10 -5.37
C ALA A 49 -24.41 -24.01 -6.58
N PRO A 50 -23.62 -23.56 -7.57
CA PRO A 50 -23.18 -24.43 -8.64
C PRO A 50 -22.17 -25.44 -8.09
N VAL A 51 -22.55 -26.72 -8.08
CA VAL A 51 -21.64 -27.84 -7.87
C VAL A 51 -20.90 -28.07 -9.18
N ALA A 52 -19.72 -27.48 -9.30
CA ALA A 52 -18.72 -27.90 -10.27
C ALA A 52 -17.50 -28.39 -9.48
N GLU A 53 -17.35 -29.71 -9.45
CA GLU A 53 -16.24 -30.42 -8.85
C GLU A 53 -14.99 -30.17 -9.72
N VAL A 54 -14.24 -29.12 -9.38
CA VAL A 54 -12.89 -28.92 -9.90
C VAL A 54 -11.97 -29.73 -9.00
N ALA A 55 -11.30 -30.73 -9.57
CA ALA A 55 -10.31 -31.53 -8.87
C ALA A 55 -9.30 -30.59 -8.19
N ALA A 56 -9.26 -30.64 -6.86
CA ALA A 56 -8.27 -29.93 -6.07
C ALA A 56 -6.91 -30.55 -6.37
N GLU A 57 -6.08 -29.87 -7.16
CA GLU A 57 -4.64 -30.06 -7.07
C GLU A 57 -4.26 -29.83 -5.60
N GLU A 58 -3.54 -30.78 -5.00
CA GLU A 58 -3.09 -30.68 -3.61
C GLU A 58 -2.34 -29.35 -3.43
N SER A 59 -3.01 -28.39 -2.82
CA SER A 59 -2.36 -27.17 -2.35
C SER A 59 -1.34 -27.62 -1.31
N VAL A 60 -0.07 -27.58 -1.67
CA VAL A 60 1.03 -27.70 -0.72
C VAL A 60 0.79 -26.64 0.34
N LYS A 61 0.37 -27.05 1.54
CA LYS A 61 0.30 -26.14 2.68
C LYS A 61 1.72 -25.64 2.87
N PRO A 62 1.99 -24.32 2.76
CA PRO A 62 3.30 -23.80 3.14
C PRO A 62 3.57 -24.28 4.57
N ALA A 63 4.78 -24.76 4.82
CA ALA A 63 5.18 -25.13 6.16
C ALA A 63 4.95 -23.91 7.05
N ALA A 64 3.96 -24.00 7.95
CA ALA A 64 3.66 -22.91 8.86
C ALA A 64 4.93 -22.66 9.68
N VAL A 65 5.47 -21.43 9.61
CA VAL A 65 6.56 -21.03 10.50
C VAL A 65 6.07 -21.30 11.93
N PRO A 66 6.81 -22.08 12.73
CA PRO A 66 6.33 -22.48 14.04
C PRO A 66 6.07 -21.22 14.88
N ALA A 67 4.89 -21.14 15.50
CA ALA A 67 4.45 -19.99 16.29
C ALA A 67 5.44 -19.56 17.41
N SER A 68 6.38 -20.44 17.76
CA SER A 68 7.48 -20.17 18.69
C SER A 68 8.55 -19.21 18.16
N ALA A 69 8.60 -18.94 16.85
CA ALA A 69 9.58 -18.05 16.23
C ALA A 69 9.20 -16.56 16.29
N TYR A 70 7.94 -16.24 16.60
CA TYR A 70 7.48 -14.86 16.68
C TYR A 70 7.76 -14.26 18.06
N ILE A 71 8.12 -12.97 18.08
CA ILE A 71 8.30 -12.21 19.31
C ILE A 71 6.95 -12.18 20.05
N LYS A 72 6.91 -12.79 21.24
CA LYS A 72 5.67 -12.95 22.01
C LYS A 72 5.27 -11.72 22.84
N ALA A 73 6.17 -10.74 22.95
CA ALA A 73 5.95 -9.52 23.72
C ALA A 73 6.36 -8.29 22.90
N PRO A 74 5.63 -7.16 22.98
CA PRO A 74 6.02 -5.94 22.27
C PRO A 74 7.44 -5.50 22.60
N LEU A 75 8.18 -5.13 21.56
CA LEU A 75 9.50 -4.52 21.71
C LEU A 75 9.36 -3.16 22.42
N LYS A 76 10.34 -2.81 23.26
CA LYS A 76 10.35 -1.57 24.05
C LYS A 76 11.33 -0.58 23.45
N LEU A 77 10.90 0.69 23.36
CA LEU A 77 11.76 1.80 23.00
C LEU A 77 12.87 1.96 24.04
N SER A 78 14.07 2.26 23.56
CA SER A 78 15.21 2.65 24.38
C SER A 78 15.23 4.16 24.67
N GLY A 79 14.54 4.95 23.84
CA GLY A 79 14.56 6.42 23.86
C GLY A 79 15.64 7.02 22.96
N ALA A 80 16.29 6.21 22.12
CA ALA A 80 17.41 6.62 21.28
C ALA A 80 17.03 7.71 20.27
N ILE A 81 15.76 7.72 19.83
CA ILE A 81 15.25 8.70 18.85
C ILE A 81 14.38 9.80 19.49
N ASP A 82 14.27 9.88 20.82
CA ASP A 82 13.40 10.86 21.50
C ASP A 82 13.80 12.31 21.23
N SER A 83 15.07 12.54 20.89
CA SER A 83 15.60 13.85 20.52
C SER A 83 15.26 14.29 19.10
N TRP A 84 14.77 13.37 18.25
CA TRP A 84 14.43 13.68 16.87
C TRP A 84 13.17 14.53 16.80
N LYS A 85 13.27 15.69 16.15
CA LYS A 85 12.10 16.53 15.89
C LYS A 85 11.14 15.80 14.96
N SER A 86 9.88 15.74 15.37
CA SER A 86 8.82 15.11 14.59
C SER A 86 7.46 15.76 14.84
N PHE A 87 6.50 15.45 13.98
CA PHE A 87 5.10 15.71 14.22
C PHE A 87 4.24 14.53 13.78
N GLU A 88 3.08 14.37 14.43
CA GLU A 88 2.09 13.37 14.05
C GLU A 88 1.26 13.89 12.88
N VAL A 89 1.29 13.18 11.76
CA VAL A 89 0.59 13.58 10.52
C VAL A 89 -0.93 13.48 10.72
N THR A 90 -1.37 12.45 11.44
CA THR A 90 -2.75 12.29 11.90
C THR A 90 -2.75 11.81 13.35
N PRO A 91 -3.89 11.88 14.08
CA PRO A 91 -3.96 11.42 15.45
C PRO A 91 -3.57 9.94 15.63
N VAL A 92 -3.93 9.08 14.67
CA VAL A 92 -3.81 7.62 14.84
C VAL A 92 -2.62 7.03 14.09
N ILE A 93 -2.32 7.52 12.89
CA ILE A 93 -1.30 6.96 11.99
C ILE A 93 -0.43 8.07 11.41
N GLY A 94 0.85 7.77 11.18
CA GLY A 94 1.77 8.66 10.48
C GLY A 94 2.51 9.60 11.41
N ARG A 95 3.84 9.57 11.28
CA ARG A 95 4.76 10.54 11.87
C ARG A 95 5.75 11.03 10.82
N GLU A 96 6.10 12.30 10.84
CA GLU A 96 7.10 12.86 9.95
C GLU A 96 8.33 13.36 10.70
N TYR A 97 9.51 13.08 10.13
CA TYR A 97 10.81 13.59 10.56
C TYR A 97 11.40 14.46 9.43
N ALA A 98 11.40 15.77 9.63
CA ALA A 98 11.87 16.71 8.61
C ALA A 98 13.41 16.85 8.57
N ASP A 99 14.07 16.71 9.73
CA ASP A 99 15.48 17.07 9.93
C ASP A 99 16.41 15.84 10.14
N VAL A 100 15.93 14.62 9.85
CA VAL A 100 16.69 13.38 10.09
C VAL A 100 17.27 12.85 8.78
N ASP A 101 18.59 12.70 8.71
CA ASP A 101 19.31 12.07 7.59
C ASP A 101 19.54 10.58 7.87
N LEU A 102 18.86 9.70 7.13
CA LEU A 102 18.96 8.25 7.31
C LEU A 102 20.34 7.69 6.93
N ALA A 103 21.03 8.30 5.97
CA ALA A 103 22.39 7.88 5.62
C ALA A 103 23.38 8.20 6.75
N ALA A 104 23.15 9.29 7.50
CA ALA A 104 23.90 9.59 8.71
C ALA A 104 23.54 8.63 9.86
N VAL A 105 22.24 8.32 10.04
CA VAL A 105 21.78 7.35 11.05
C VAL A 105 22.41 5.97 10.84
N LEU A 106 22.55 5.50 9.59
CA LEU A 106 23.19 4.22 9.27
C LEU A 106 24.67 4.17 9.70
N LYS A 107 25.35 5.32 9.69
CA LYS A 107 26.78 5.46 9.99
C LYS A 107 27.08 5.83 11.45
N ALA A 108 26.05 6.16 12.23
CA ALA A 108 26.21 6.54 13.62
C ALA A 108 26.76 5.37 14.46
N GLU A 109 27.54 5.67 15.50
CA GLU A 109 28.10 4.62 16.38
C GLU A 109 27.01 3.79 17.07
N ASN A 110 25.89 4.43 17.43
CA ASN A 110 24.71 3.79 18.03
C ASN A 110 23.60 3.47 17.01
N SER A 111 23.96 3.27 15.74
CA SER A 111 23.01 3.07 14.65
C SER A 111 21.97 1.96 14.93
N ASP A 112 22.38 0.83 15.52
CA ASP A 112 21.46 -0.27 15.83
C ASP A 112 20.37 0.15 16.83
N GLU A 113 20.69 0.96 17.85
CA GLU A 113 19.71 1.45 18.81
C GLU A 113 18.72 2.41 18.15
N LEU A 114 19.23 3.31 17.30
CA LEU A 114 18.41 4.27 16.54
C LEU A 114 17.45 3.56 15.58
N LEU A 115 17.96 2.60 14.80
CA LEU A 115 17.17 1.85 13.83
C LEU A 115 16.17 0.91 14.51
N ARG A 116 16.53 0.36 15.67
CA ARG A 116 15.64 -0.46 16.48
C ARG A 116 14.45 0.35 17.01
N ASP A 117 14.71 1.52 17.57
CA ASP A 117 13.64 2.43 18.03
C ASP A 117 12.80 2.94 16.85
N LEU A 118 13.43 3.18 15.69
CA LEU A 118 12.73 3.53 14.47
C LEU A 118 11.79 2.40 14.02
N ALA A 119 12.24 1.14 14.02
CA ALA A 119 11.42 -0.01 13.67
C ALA A 119 10.17 -0.10 14.56
N ILE A 120 10.36 0.01 15.89
CA ILE A 120 9.26 0.02 16.87
C ILE A 120 8.30 1.18 16.59
N THR A 121 8.84 2.36 16.30
CA THR A 121 8.04 3.55 16.00
C THR A 121 7.23 3.37 14.72
N ILE A 122 7.79 2.77 13.67
CA ILE A 122 7.07 2.44 12.45
C ILE A 122 5.91 1.49 12.77
N SER A 123 6.14 0.42 13.54
CA SER A 123 5.06 -0.51 13.93
C SER A 123 3.96 0.18 14.74
N GLN A 124 4.30 1.12 15.62
CA GLN A 124 3.34 1.85 16.45
C GLN A 124 2.57 2.95 15.68
N ARG A 125 3.23 3.60 14.72
CA ARG A 125 2.66 4.71 13.96
C ARG A 125 2.12 4.29 12.60
N GLY A 126 2.29 3.04 12.18
CA GLY A 126 1.92 2.48 10.88
C GLY A 126 2.77 2.99 9.71
N VAL A 127 3.17 4.27 9.74
CA VAL A 127 4.03 4.91 8.74
C VAL A 127 4.86 6.01 9.33
N VAL A 128 6.06 6.18 8.78
CA VAL A 128 6.88 7.35 9.01
C VAL A 128 7.37 7.96 7.69
N PHE A 129 7.55 9.27 7.68
CA PHE A 129 8.05 10.02 6.51
C PHE A 129 9.35 10.73 6.87
N PHE A 130 10.30 10.71 5.94
CA PHE A 130 11.56 11.44 6.04
C PHE A 130 11.67 12.41 4.86
N ARG A 131 12.01 13.68 5.15
CA ARG A 131 12.18 14.71 4.12
C ARG A 131 13.65 14.78 3.67
N ALA A 132 13.88 15.24 2.44
CA ALA A 132 15.20 15.58 1.91
C ALA A 132 16.28 14.47 2.03
N GLN A 133 15.93 13.22 1.70
CA GLN A 133 16.85 12.08 1.70
C GLN A 133 17.69 12.00 0.40
N ASP A 134 18.35 13.11 0.02
CA ASP A 134 19.03 13.24 -1.28
C ASP A 134 20.28 12.36 -1.41
N ASN A 135 20.85 11.94 -0.27
CA ASN A 135 22.06 11.11 -0.18
C ASN A 135 21.76 9.62 0.11
N LEU A 136 20.49 9.23 0.23
CA LEU A 136 20.09 7.84 0.45
C LEU A 136 20.13 7.09 -0.90
N THR A 137 21.22 6.37 -1.17
CA THR A 137 21.40 5.56 -2.38
C THR A 137 20.57 4.26 -2.32
N ASP A 138 20.48 3.53 -3.44
CA ASP A 138 19.82 2.21 -3.47
C ASP A 138 20.46 1.24 -2.45
N ASP A 139 21.80 1.21 -2.39
CA ASP A 139 22.53 0.38 -1.42
C ASP A 139 22.19 0.75 0.03
N LEU A 140 22.14 2.05 0.35
CA LEU A 140 21.80 2.50 1.71
C LEU A 140 20.32 2.27 2.03
N GLN A 141 19.42 2.41 1.05
CA GLN A 141 18.00 2.10 1.22
C GLN A 141 17.79 0.60 1.51
N LYS A 142 18.54 -0.28 0.83
CA LYS A 142 18.55 -1.72 1.08
C LYS A 142 19.10 -2.07 2.46
N GLU A 143 20.24 -1.48 2.83
CA GLU A 143 20.83 -1.67 4.15
C GLU A 143 19.86 -1.24 5.25
N LEU A 144 19.24 -0.06 5.10
CA LEU A 144 18.26 0.47 6.05
C LEU A 144 17.12 -0.50 6.32
N ILE A 145 16.43 -0.93 5.27
CA ILE A 145 15.23 -1.77 5.44
C ILE A 145 15.59 -3.18 5.90
N GLN A 146 16.74 -3.71 5.46
CA GLN A 146 17.25 -5.00 5.93
C GLN A 146 17.53 -4.95 7.44
N ARG A 147 18.23 -3.92 7.92
CA ARG A 147 18.57 -3.75 9.34
C ARG A 147 17.35 -3.47 10.21
N ILE A 148 16.37 -2.68 9.75
CA ILE A 148 15.09 -2.48 10.44
C ILE A 148 14.39 -3.82 10.69
N GLY A 149 14.31 -4.68 9.66
CA GLY A 149 13.73 -6.02 9.79
C GLY A 149 14.51 -6.89 10.78
N GLU A 150 15.84 -6.94 10.68
CA GLU A 150 16.69 -7.73 11.57
C GLU A 150 16.58 -7.29 13.04
N LEU A 151 16.64 -5.98 13.31
CA LEU A 151 16.57 -5.39 14.65
C LEU A 151 15.16 -5.46 15.26
N SER A 152 14.14 -5.70 14.43
CA SER A 152 12.77 -6.00 14.87
C SER A 152 12.48 -7.50 14.92
N GLY A 153 13.45 -8.36 14.61
CA GLY A 153 13.40 -9.80 14.82
C GLY A 153 12.76 -10.60 13.70
N LYS A 154 12.85 -10.14 12.44
CA LYS A 154 12.46 -10.97 11.29
C LYS A 154 13.29 -12.26 11.24
N PRO A 155 12.73 -13.37 10.71
CA PRO A 155 13.49 -14.61 10.54
C PRO A 155 14.75 -14.40 9.69
N GLU A 156 15.84 -15.12 9.99
CA GLU A 156 17.09 -15.03 9.22
C GLU A 156 16.91 -15.39 7.74
N THR A 157 15.93 -16.25 7.43
CA THR A 157 15.57 -16.65 6.08
C THR A 157 14.82 -15.56 5.29
N SER A 158 14.30 -14.54 5.96
CA SER A 158 13.56 -13.42 5.35
C SER A 158 14.51 -12.27 4.98
N LYS A 159 14.80 -12.15 3.69
CA LYS A 159 15.67 -11.15 3.05
C LYS A 159 14.86 -10.14 2.25
N LEU A 160 15.54 -9.32 1.45
CA LEU A 160 14.90 -8.35 0.58
C LEU A 160 14.09 -9.07 -0.51
N HIS A 161 12.90 -8.56 -0.77
CA HIS A 161 11.97 -9.15 -1.73
C HIS A 161 12.37 -8.82 -3.17
N ILE A 162 12.26 -9.80 -4.07
CA ILE A 162 12.42 -9.63 -5.52
C ILE A 162 11.04 -9.71 -6.15
N HIS A 163 10.56 -8.63 -6.79
CA HIS A 163 9.23 -8.64 -7.37
C HIS A 163 9.13 -9.57 -8.60
N PRO A 164 8.06 -10.38 -8.75
CA PRO A 164 7.89 -11.27 -9.92
C PRO A 164 7.93 -10.61 -11.31
N ILE A 165 7.71 -9.29 -11.36
CA ILE A 165 7.56 -8.50 -12.58
C ILE A 165 8.43 -7.25 -12.50
N ALA A 166 8.32 -6.44 -11.45
CA ALA A 166 9.02 -5.17 -11.32
C ALA A 166 10.43 -5.35 -10.72
N ASN A 167 11.29 -6.08 -11.43
CA ASN A 167 12.69 -6.34 -11.07
C ASN A 167 13.63 -5.86 -12.19
N ALA A 168 14.94 -6.06 -12.04
CA ALA A 168 15.96 -5.58 -12.99
C ALA A 168 15.77 -6.14 -14.41
N GLY A 169 15.03 -7.24 -14.56
CA GLY A 169 14.67 -7.83 -15.84
C GLY A 169 13.65 -7.03 -16.69
N ARG A 170 13.38 -5.75 -16.38
CA ARG A 170 12.44 -4.90 -17.14
C ARG A 170 13.07 -3.60 -17.61
N GLU A 171 12.51 -3.05 -18.69
CA GLU A 171 12.97 -1.80 -19.34
C GLU A 171 13.16 -0.62 -18.38
N HIS A 172 12.33 -0.52 -17.33
CA HIS A 172 12.44 0.51 -16.29
C HIS A 172 12.73 -0.05 -14.89
N GLY A 173 13.11 -1.33 -14.78
CA GLY A 173 13.29 -2.03 -13.51
C GLY A 173 14.63 -1.79 -12.81
N GLY A 174 15.49 -0.91 -13.35
CA GLY A 174 16.82 -0.68 -12.80
C GLY A 174 17.80 -1.82 -13.10
N LYS A 175 18.81 -1.98 -12.24
CA LYS A 175 19.88 -3.01 -12.36
C LYS A 175 19.93 -3.98 -11.19
N ASP A 176 19.07 -3.78 -10.19
CA ASP A 176 19.05 -4.53 -8.94
C ASP A 176 17.68 -5.18 -8.76
N ASP A 177 17.63 -6.51 -8.64
CA ASP A 177 16.39 -7.27 -8.51
C ASP A 177 15.68 -7.02 -7.18
N GLU A 178 16.41 -6.57 -6.15
CA GLU A 178 15.88 -6.23 -4.82
C GLU A 178 15.31 -4.80 -4.78
N ILE A 179 15.42 -4.03 -5.87
CA ILE A 179 14.82 -2.69 -6.01
C ILE A 179 13.68 -2.75 -7.01
N SER A 180 12.45 -2.59 -6.50
CA SER A 180 11.26 -2.43 -7.34
C SER A 180 11.04 -0.98 -7.75
N VAL A 181 11.34 -0.66 -9.01
CA VAL A 181 11.07 0.68 -9.56
C VAL A 181 9.59 0.84 -9.91
N ILE A 182 8.89 1.70 -9.18
CA ILE A 182 7.47 2.01 -9.43
C ILE A 182 7.38 3.14 -10.48
N SER A 183 7.08 2.76 -11.72
CA SER A 183 6.95 3.71 -12.84
C SER A 183 5.56 3.69 -13.46
N SER A 184 4.89 4.85 -13.49
CA SER A 184 3.61 5.02 -14.18
C SER A 184 3.70 4.73 -15.68
N ALA A 185 4.84 5.02 -16.32
CA ALA A 185 5.06 4.72 -17.73
C ALA A 185 5.17 3.20 -17.97
N GLN A 186 5.89 2.49 -17.10
CA GLN A 186 6.00 1.04 -17.14
C GLN A 186 4.67 0.36 -16.85
N ALA A 187 3.94 0.83 -15.83
CA ALA A 187 2.64 0.28 -15.46
C ALA A 187 1.65 0.38 -16.62
N LYS A 188 1.63 1.50 -17.35
CA LYS A 188 0.83 1.63 -18.58
C LYS A 188 1.24 0.60 -19.64
N LYS A 189 2.53 0.40 -19.90
CA LYS A 189 2.98 -0.60 -20.88
C LYS A 189 2.57 -2.02 -20.50
N ILE A 190 2.76 -2.41 -19.23
CA ILE A 190 2.53 -3.78 -18.75
C ILE A 190 1.04 -4.12 -18.63
N TYR A 191 0.25 -3.18 -18.09
CA TYR A 191 -1.11 -3.46 -17.64
C TYR A 191 -2.20 -2.84 -18.53
N ASN A 192 -1.89 -1.87 -19.39
CA ASN A 192 -2.87 -1.26 -20.28
C ASN A 192 -3.06 -2.10 -21.56
N HIS A 193 -3.60 -3.31 -21.39
CA HIS A 193 -3.93 -4.20 -22.51
C HIS A 193 -5.45 -4.20 -22.77
N PRO A 194 -5.93 -4.07 -24.03
CA PRO A 194 -7.36 -4.00 -24.34
C PRO A 194 -8.19 -5.18 -23.85
N LYS A 195 -7.53 -6.34 -23.65
CA LYS A 195 -8.15 -7.59 -23.17
C LYS A 195 -7.97 -7.85 -21.67
N SER A 196 -7.14 -7.06 -20.96
CA SER A 196 -7.00 -7.24 -19.51
C SER A 196 -8.23 -6.67 -18.82
N LYS A 197 -8.93 -7.53 -18.06
CA LYS A 197 -10.09 -7.12 -17.25
C LYS A 197 -9.69 -6.64 -15.85
N LEU A 198 -8.49 -7.02 -15.39
CA LEU A 198 -8.05 -6.82 -14.00
C LEU A 198 -7.38 -5.46 -13.77
N PHE A 199 -6.66 -4.92 -14.77
CA PHE A 199 -5.88 -3.68 -14.64
C PHE A 199 -6.14 -2.66 -15.74
N ASN A 200 -7.34 -2.68 -16.34
CA ASN A 200 -7.70 -1.77 -17.42
C ASN A 200 -7.85 -0.33 -16.91
N GLN A 201 -6.71 0.38 -16.77
CA GLN A 201 -6.65 1.79 -16.41
C GLN A 201 -7.35 2.69 -17.44
N GLY A 202 -7.67 2.17 -18.63
CA GLY A 202 -8.42 2.88 -19.67
C GLY A 202 -9.90 3.06 -19.35
N LYS A 203 -10.48 2.28 -18.42
CA LYS A 203 -11.81 2.57 -17.87
C LYS A 203 -11.61 3.37 -16.58
N LYS A 204 -12.06 4.63 -16.56
CA LYS A 204 -12.22 5.45 -15.34
C LYS A 204 -13.21 4.76 -14.40
N GLN A 205 -12.74 3.74 -13.70
CA GLN A 205 -13.45 3.12 -12.60
C GLN A 205 -13.44 4.16 -11.47
N GLN A 206 -14.60 4.77 -11.18
CA GLN A 206 -14.73 5.77 -10.12
C GLN A 206 -14.56 5.19 -8.69
N ASN A 207 -14.24 3.90 -8.56
CA ASN A 207 -14.07 3.24 -7.27
C ASN A 207 -12.57 2.99 -6.98
N GLY A 208 -12.01 3.74 -6.02
CA GLY A 208 -10.66 3.49 -5.48
C GLY A 208 -10.49 2.14 -4.76
N LYS A 209 -11.52 1.26 -4.78
CA LYS A 209 -11.53 -0.05 -4.11
C LYS A 209 -10.38 -0.95 -4.54
N ILE A 210 -10.00 -0.92 -5.82
CA ILE A 210 -8.92 -1.77 -6.37
C ILE A 210 -7.52 -1.22 -5.97
N GLY A 211 -7.44 0.02 -5.49
CA GLY A 211 -6.17 0.67 -5.15
C GLY A 211 -5.65 0.37 -3.74
N TRP A 212 -6.53 0.10 -2.77
CA TRP A 212 -6.12 -0.21 -1.40
C TRP A 212 -5.56 -1.62 -1.30
N HIS A 213 -4.33 -1.73 -0.81
CA HIS A 213 -3.64 -3.01 -0.63
C HIS A 213 -2.60 -2.91 0.50
N SER A 214 -2.11 -4.06 0.93
CA SER A 214 -0.80 -4.21 1.58
C SER A 214 0.10 -4.93 0.60
N ASP A 215 1.40 -4.64 0.62
CA ASP A 215 2.34 -5.22 -0.31
C ASP A 215 2.48 -6.73 -0.12
N ILE A 216 2.63 -7.43 -1.26
CA ILE A 216 3.01 -8.84 -1.38
C ILE A 216 2.25 -9.85 -0.53
N THR A 217 1.00 -9.58 -0.14
CA THR A 217 0.20 -10.51 0.68
C THR A 217 -0.12 -11.85 0.01
N PHE A 218 0.16 -11.97 -1.30
CA PHE A 218 0.05 -13.23 -2.04
C PHE A 218 1.25 -14.16 -1.83
N GLU A 219 2.36 -13.67 -1.27
CA GLU A 219 3.51 -14.50 -0.90
C GLU A 219 3.22 -15.26 0.41
N PRO A 220 3.68 -16.52 0.55
CA PRO A 220 3.54 -17.27 1.80
C PRO A 220 4.18 -16.58 3.01
N ILE A 221 5.32 -15.91 2.81
CA ILE A 221 6.02 -15.09 3.80
C ILE A 221 5.95 -13.63 3.32
N PRO A 222 4.92 -12.87 3.74
CA PRO A 222 4.73 -11.47 3.32
C PRO A 222 5.73 -10.53 3.99
N SER A 223 5.80 -9.29 3.51
CA SER A 223 6.72 -8.26 4.02
C SER A 223 6.34 -7.80 5.43
N ASP A 224 7.35 -7.52 6.24
CA ASP A 224 7.23 -6.83 7.52
C ASP A 224 7.23 -5.30 7.37
N TYR A 225 8.13 -4.76 6.54
CA TYR A 225 8.24 -3.34 6.22
C TYR A 225 8.43 -3.13 4.72
N SER A 226 8.04 -1.95 4.25
CA SER A 226 8.32 -1.47 2.90
C SER A 226 8.91 -0.06 2.96
N VAL A 227 9.88 0.23 2.09
CA VAL A 227 10.51 1.55 1.97
C VAL A 227 10.31 2.09 0.56
N LEU A 228 9.73 3.29 0.47
CA LEU A 228 9.52 4.01 -0.78
C LEU A 228 10.36 5.28 -0.80
N ARG A 229 11.23 5.41 -1.80
CA ARG A 229 12.01 6.62 -2.08
C ARG A 229 11.46 7.28 -3.34
N LEU A 230 11.07 8.55 -3.23
CA LEU A 230 10.54 9.33 -4.35
C LEU A 230 11.71 9.88 -5.18
N VAL A 231 11.78 9.52 -6.46
CA VAL A 231 12.85 9.94 -7.38
C VAL A 231 12.36 10.96 -8.41
N GLU A 232 11.18 10.73 -8.98
CA GLU A 232 10.55 11.64 -9.93
C GLU A 232 9.07 11.79 -9.54
N LEU A 233 8.62 13.04 -9.42
CA LEU A 233 7.26 13.38 -9.01
C LEU A 233 6.55 14.16 -10.11
N PRO A 234 5.25 13.91 -10.33
CA PRO A 234 4.45 14.77 -11.20
C PRO A 234 4.30 16.17 -10.56
N SER A 235 3.98 17.17 -11.38
CA SER A 235 3.74 18.54 -10.89
C SER A 235 2.51 18.68 -10.00
N THR A 236 1.56 17.73 -10.09
CA THR A 236 0.36 17.66 -9.27
C THR A 236 -0.17 16.22 -9.22
N GLY A 237 -0.86 15.86 -8.14
CA GLY A 237 -1.35 14.51 -7.87
C GLY A 237 -0.22 13.52 -7.58
N GLY A 238 -0.55 12.23 -7.52
CA GLY A 238 0.42 11.18 -7.16
C GLY A 238 0.51 10.90 -5.66
N ASP A 239 -0.42 11.43 -4.87
CA ASP A 239 -0.50 11.18 -3.43
C ASP A 239 -0.63 9.68 -3.16
N THR A 240 0.11 9.21 -2.16
CA THR A 240 -0.06 7.86 -1.62
C THR A 240 -0.87 7.97 -0.33
N LEU A 241 -2.02 7.30 -0.29
CA LEU A 241 -2.89 7.26 0.87
C LEU A 241 -2.58 6.04 1.74
N TRP A 242 -2.69 6.20 3.04
CA TRP A 242 -2.40 5.17 4.04
C TRP A 242 -3.61 5.02 4.97
N ALA A 243 -3.83 3.81 5.47
CA ALA A 243 -4.91 3.52 6.41
C ALA A 243 -4.41 2.59 7.53
N SER A 244 -4.88 2.82 8.76
CA SER A 244 -4.53 1.99 9.91
C SER A 244 -5.45 0.79 10.02
N GLY A 245 -4.89 -0.42 9.89
CA GLY A 245 -5.62 -1.66 10.16
C GLY A 245 -6.04 -1.80 11.62
N TYR A 246 -5.23 -1.28 12.55
CA TYR A 246 -5.55 -1.26 13.98
C TYR A 246 -6.77 -0.37 14.27
N GLU A 247 -6.78 0.85 13.73
CA GLU A 247 -7.92 1.76 13.92
C GLU A 247 -9.20 1.22 13.29
N LEU A 248 -9.07 0.62 12.10
CA LEU A 248 -10.19 -0.02 11.44
C LEU A 248 -10.78 -1.13 12.32
N TYR A 249 -9.92 -1.99 12.88
CA TYR A 249 -10.34 -3.05 13.78
C TYR A 249 -11.07 -2.51 15.02
N ASP A 250 -10.47 -1.52 15.69
CA ASP A 250 -11.03 -0.92 16.91
C ASP A 250 -12.40 -0.24 16.68
N ARG A 251 -12.68 0.20 15.46
CA ARG A 251 -13.97 0.80 15.07
C ARG A 251 -15.05 -0.24 14.72
N ILE A 252 -14.69 -1.50 14.50
CA ILE A 252 -15.64 -2.58 14.26
C ILE A 252 -16.27 -3.00 15.59
N SER A 253 -17.60 -3.18 15.62
CA SER A 253 -18.26 -3.62 16.85
C SER A 253 -17.75 -4.99 17.33
N ALA A 254 -17.67 -5.20 18.65
CA ALA A 254 -17.14 -6.42 19.24
C ALA A 254 -17.76 -7.75 18.70
N PRO A 255 -19.06 -7.84 18.36
CA PRO A 255 -19.60 -9.05 17.73
C PRO A 255 -19.00 -9.34 16.35
N TYR A 256 -18.81 -8.30 15.52
CA TYR A 256 -18.20 -8.45 14.20
C TYR A 256 -16.69 -8.74 14.29
N GLN A 257 -15.99 -8.13 15.25
CA GLN A 257 -14.59 -8.48 15.54
C GLN A 257 -14.45 -9.99 15.80
N LYS A 258 -15.22 -10.54 16.74
CA LYS A 258 -15.22 -11.99 17.06
C LYS A 258 -15.55 -12.87 15.86
N PHE A 259 -16.47 -12.44 15.01
CA PHE A 259 -16.79 -13.17 13.78
C PHE A 259 -15.60 -13.16 12.80
N LEU A 260 -15.03 -11.99 12.52
CA LEU A 260 -13.91 -11.83 11.60
C LEU A 260 -12.64 -12.56 12.07
N GLU A 261 -12.39 -12.61 13.39
CA GLU A 261 -11.29 -13.38 14.00
C GLU A 261 -11.36 -14.89 13.69
N THR A 262 -12.52 -15.43 13.31
CA THR A 262 -12.67 -16.85 12.92
C THR A 262 -12.40 -17.12 11.44
N LEU A 263 -12.28 -16.07 10.63
CA LEU A 263 -12.18 -16.19 9.18
C LEU A 263 -10.71 -16.24 8.73
N THR A 264 -10.49 -16.89 7.59
CA THR A 264 -9.24 -16.86 6.87
C THR A 264 -9.47 -16.27 5.47
N ALA A 265 -8.42 -15.69 4.89
CA ALA A 265 -8.45 -15.13 3.54
C ALA A 265 -7.31 -15.72 2.71
N THR A 266 -7.60 -16.05 1.46
CA THR A 266 -6.60 -16.49 0.48
C THR A 266 -6.28 -15.32 -0.45
N TYR A 267 -4.99 -15.01 -0.58
CA TYR A 267 -4.48 -13.96 -1.44
C TYR A 267 -3.77 -14.61 -2.63
N ALA A 268 -4.02 -14.09 -3.84
CA ALA A 268 -3.36 -14.55 -5.05
C ALA A 268 -3.26 -13.39 -6.04
N GLN A 269 -2.24 -13.42 -6.90
CA GLN A 269 -2.06 -12.40 -7.92
C GLN A 269 -2.02 -12.96 -9.36
N PRO A 270 -3.15 -13.51 -9.86
CA PRO A 270 -3.21 -14.14 -11.18
C PRO A 270 -2.94 -13.16 -12.33
N GLY A 271 -3.11 -11.85 -12.09
CA GLY A 271 -2.85 -10.83 -13.09
C GLY A 271 -1.38 -10.73 -13.52
N PHE A 272 -0.44 -11.25 -12.72
CA PHE A 272 0.97 -11.31 -13.11
C PHE A 272 1.22 -12.31 -14.26
N ASN A 273 0.59 -13.49 -14.19
CA ASN A 273 0.65 -14.48 -15.26
C ASN A 273 0.02 -13.94 -16.55
N GLU A 274 -1.11 -13.22 -16.41
CA GLU A 274 -1.76 -12.57 -17.56
C GLU A 274 -0.85 -11.51 -18.20
N ALA A 275 -0.23 -10.66 -17.39
CA ALA A 275 0.69 -9.64 -17.86
C ALA A 275 1.92 -10.25 -18.56
N ALA A 276 2.52 -11.28 -17.99
CA ALA A 276 3.65 -12.01 -18.58
C ALA A 276 3.28 -12.60 -19.95
N LYS A 277 2.12 -13.28 -20.03
CA LYS A 277 1.61 -13.85 -21.28
C LYS A 277 1.31 -12.78 -22.34
N ASN A 278 0.64 -11.70 -21.96
CA ASN A 278 0.23 -10.64 -22.88
C ASN A 278 1.41 -9.85 -23.44
N ASN A 279 2.52 -9.77 -22.69
CA ASN A 279 3.69 -8.98 -23.06
C ASN A 279 4.90 -9.84 -23.46
N GLY A 280 4.78 -11.17 -23.45
CA GLY A 280 5.83 -12.09 -23.91
C GLY A 280 7.08 -12.16 -23.02
N PHE A 281 6.96 -11.88 -21.72
CA PHE A 281 8.07 -12.00 -20.75
C PHE A 281 7.83 -13.14 -19.76
N LYS A 282 8.89 -13.58 -19.08
CA LYS A 282 8.81 -14.57 -18.00
C LYS A 282 8.78 -13.89 -16.64
N LEU A 283 8.02 -14.47 -15.71
CA LEU A 283 8.07 -14.09 -14.30
C LEU A 283 9.39 -14.56 -13.67
N PHE A 284 9.81 -13.88 -12.61
CA PHE A 284 10.85 -14.38 -11.74
C PHE A 284 10.28 -15.50 -10.86
N THR A 285 10.85 -16.70 -10.97
CA THR A 285 10.33 -17.93 -10.35
C THR A 285 11.27 -18.53 -9.31
N GLU A 286 12.38 -17.86 -9.02
CA GLU A 286 13.28 -18.25 -7.91
C GLU A 286 12.77 -17.65 -6.60
N ALA A 287 13.49 -17.89 -5.50
CA ALA A 287 13.12 -17.41 -4.18
C ALA A 287 13.05 -15.87 -4.13
N ARG A 288 11.90 -15.33 -3.70
CA ARG A 288 11.61 -13.89 -3.63
C ARG A 288 11.68 -13.39 -2.19
N GLY A 289 12.89 -13.32 -1.67
CA GLY A 289 13.19 -12.86 -0.31
C GLY A 289 13.04 -13.92 0.77
N ALA A 290 12.33 -15.02 0.52
CA ALA A 290 12.31 -16.18 1.41
C ALA A 290 12.31 -17.49 0.58
N PRO A 291 12.90 -18.60 1.08
CA PRO A 291 12.88 -19.90 0.39
C PRO A 291 11.47 -20.40 0.05
N GLU A 292 10.46 -20.03 0.84
CA GLU A 292 9.06 -20.40 0.68
C GLU A 292 8.33 -19.56 -0.37
N ASN A 293 8.89 -18.41 -0.77
CA ASN A 293 8.29 -17.48 -1.74
C ASN A 293 8.79 -17.80 -3.15
N VAL A 294 8.20 -18.82 -3.81
CA VAL A 294 8.56 -19.27 -5.17
C VAL A 294 7.40 -19.27 -6.15
#